data_AF-A0A3B9LRD4-F1
#
_entry.id   AF-A0A3B9LRD4-F1
#
_cell.length_a   1.000
_cell.length_b   1.000
_cell.length_c   1.000
_cell.angle_alpha   90.00
_cell.angle_beta   90.00
_cell.angle_gamma   90.00
#
_symmetry.space_group_name_H-M   'P 1'
#
loop_
_entity.id
_entity.type
_entity.pdbx_description
1 polymer ?
#
loop_
_entity_poly.entity_id
_entity_poly.type
_entity_poly.pdbx_seq_one_letter_code
_entity_poly.pdbx_strand_id
1 'polypeptide(L)'
;MRNPNREVALLAVTRRVRPSGPLWNPAADVYRCAEGWIVKVDLAGVSIDDLEIQLGQSSLRIGGCRRDTFYKEGFSYHQMEITYSRFEKTIQFPCRIEEGSLAHDYHDGFLIVNLRCK
;
A
#
# COMPACT_ATOMS: atom_id res chain seq x y z
N MET A 1 -22.05 19.36 4.19
CA MET A 1 -22.13 18.71 2.86
C MET A 1 -20.92 19.15 2.05
N ARG A 2 -20.01 18.24 1.71
CA ARG A 2 -18.81 18.52 0.89
C ARG A 2 -18.54 17.30 0.00
N ASN A 3 -18.12 17.59 -1.23
CA ASN A 3 -18.25 16.84 -2.48
C ASN A 3 -17.87 15.33 -2.49
N PRO A 4 -18.62 14.50 -3.24
CA PRO A 4 -18.20 13.19 -3.73
C PRO A 4 -17.31 13.34 -4.98
N ASN A 5 -16.52 12.33 -5.29
CA ASN A 5 -15.49 12.27 -6.35
C ASN A 5 -14.17 12.98 -6.03
N ARG A 6 -13.28 12.27 -5.33
CA ARG A 6 -11.84 12.46 -5.47
C ARG A 6 -11.33 11.50 -6.53
N GLU A 7 -11.18 12.04 -7.73
CA GLU A 7 -10.36 11.46 -8.79
C GLU A 7 -8.91 11.45 -8.28
N VAL A 8 -8.32 10.27 -8.18
CA VAL A 8 -6.95 10.11 -7.67
C VAL A 8 -5.99 10.51 -8.78
N ALA A 9 -5.68 11.81 -8.87
CA ALA A 9 -4.62 12.30 -9.73
C ALA A 9 -3.27 11.78 -9.21
N LEU A 10 -2.57 11.00 -10.04
CA LEU A 10 -1.18 10.61 -9.81
C LEU A 10 -0.32 11.87 -9.64
N LEU A 11 0.06 12.19 -8.41
CA LEU A 11 1.19 13.08 -8.14
C LEU A 11 2.42 12.20 -7.91
N ALA A 12 3.13 11.92 -9.01
CA ALA A 12 4.42 11.26 -8.96
C ALA A 12 5.47 12.20 -8.33
N VAL A 13 5.58 12.21 -7.00
CA VAL A 13 6.73 12.79 -6.32
C VAL A 13 7.85 11.75 -6.31
N THR A 14 8.69 11.80 -7.34
CA THR A 14 9.83 10.89 -7.50
C THR A 14 10.99 11.25 -6.58
N ARG A 15 10.84 11.11 -5.26
CA ARG A 15 12.00 10.97 -4.39
C ARG A 15 12.43 9.51 -4.41
N ARG A 16 13.31 9.15 -5.36
CA ARG A 16 13.91 7.80 -5.43
C ARG A 16 14.82 7.58 -4.22
N VAL A 17 14.24 7.22 -3.08
CA VAL A 17 14.98 6.60 -1.97
C VAL A 17 15.39 5.21 -2.44
N ARG A 18 16.69 4.98 -2.62
CA ARG A 18 17.26 3.65 -2.84
C ARG A 18 17.47 3.00 -1.47
N PRO A 19 16.77 1.91 -1.14
CA PRO A 19 16.99 1.22 0.13
C PRO A 19 18.35 0.53 0.11
N SER A 20 19.07 0.61 1.23
CA SER A 20 20.37 -0.02 1.44
C SER A 20 20.29 -1.45 1.98
N GLY A 21 19.09 -2.01 2.13
CA GLY A 21 18.81 -3.36 2.64
C GLY A 21 17.67 -4.04 1.89
N PRO A 22 17.27 -5.26 2.30
CA PRO A 22 16.16 -5.97 1.66
C PRO A 22 14.90 -5.11 1.68
N LEU A 23 14.17 -5.12 0.58
CA LEU A 23 12.88 -4.46 0.50
C LEU A 23 11.95 -5.11 1.53
N TRP A 24 11.23 -4.28 2.29
CA TRP A 24 10.15 -4.82 3.09
C TRP A 24 9.09 -5.37 2.14
N ASN A 25 8.66 -6.61 2.36
CA ASN A 25 7.56 -7.21 1.61
C ASN A 25 6.36 -7.36 2.56
N PRO A 26 5.42 -6.41 2.57
CA PRO A 26 4.30 -6.43 3.52
C PRO A 26 3.44 -7.68 3.34
N ALA A 27 2.84 -8.20 4.41
CA ALA A 27 1.92 -9.32 4.34
C ALA A 27 0.60 -8.90 3.67
N ALA A 28 -0.09 -9.83 3.02
CA ALA A 28 -1.41 -9.55 2.46
C ALA A 28 -2.27 -10.81 2.38
N ASP A 29 -3.55 -10.60 2.62
CA ASP A 29 -4.61 -11.58 2.43
C ASP A 29 -5.40 -11.22 1.17
N VAL A 30 -5.78 -12.23 0.39
CA VAL A 30 -6.53 -12.05 -0.85
C VAL A 30 -7.77 -12.94 -0.81
N TYR A 31 -8.94 -12.31 -0.82
CA TYR A 31 -10.24 -12.98 -0.74
C TYR A 31 -10.97 -12.90 -2.07
N ARG A 32 -11.65 -13.98 -2.47
CA ARG A 32 -12.64 -13.95 -3.54
C ARG A 32 -14.00 -13.57 -2.96
N CYS A 33 -14.74 -12.71 -3.64
CA CYS A 33 -16.14 -12.40 -3.33
C CYS A 33 -17.00 -12.50 -4.59
N ALA A 34 -18.31 -12.28 -4.45
CA ALA A 34 -19.26 -12.36 -5.57
C ALA A 34 -18.93 -11.37 -6.71
N GLU A 35 -18.43 -10.19 -6.37
CA GLU A 35 -18.20 -9.08 -7.32
C GLU A 35 -16.74 -9.02 -7.83
N GLY A 36 -15.85 -9.87 -7.30
CA GLY A 36 -14.43 -9.83 -7.64
C GLY A 36 -13.53 -10.29 -6.50
N TRP A 37 -12.63 -9.41 -6.04
CA TRP A 37 -11.61 -9.70 -5.03
C TRP A 37 -11.50 -8.59 -3.99
N ILE A 38 -11.07 -8.97 -2.78
CA ILE A 38 -10.69 -8.06 -1.71
C ILE A 38 -9.23 -8.35 -1.36
N VAL A 39 -8.39 -7.34 -1.36
CA VAL A 39 -6.99 -7.42 -0.95
C VAL A 39 -6.80 -6.62 0.33
N LYS A 40 -6.34 -7.29 1.38
CA LYS A 40 -5.97 -6.66 2.66
C LYS A 40 -4.46 -6.71 2.82
N VAL A 41 -3.79 -5.58 3.01
CA VAL A 41 -2.33 -5.49 3.13
C VAL A 41 -1.94 -4.88 4.47
N ASP A 42 -1.02 -5.52 5.20
CA ASP A 42 -0.45 -4.98 6.44
C ASP A 42 0.63 -3.96 6.11
N LEU A 43 0.33 -2.70 6.40
CA LEU A 43 1.20 -1.57 6.14
C LEU A 43 1.47 -0.74 7.41
N ALA A 44 1.21 -1.28 8.61
CA ALA A 44 1.29 -0.53 9.87
C ALA A 44 2.51 0.42 9.96
N GLY A 45 2.22 1.70 10.19
CA GLY A 45 3.21 2.79 10.26
C GLY A 45 3.57 3.46 8.93
N VAL A 46 3.00 3.03 7.79
CA VAL A 46 3.14 3.76 6.52
C VAL A 46 2.13 4.92 6.45
N SER A 47 2.59 6.08 5.97
CA SER A 47 1.72 7.22 5.67
C SER A 47 0.97 7.01 4.36
N ILE A 48 -0.30 7.43 4.29
CA ILE A 48 -1.10 7.40 3.07
C ILE A 48 -0.43 8.20 1.93
N ASP A 49 0.28 9.28 2.26
CA ASP A 49 0.99 10.13 1.30
C ASP A 49 2.24 9.46 0.70
N ASP A 50 2.73 8.39 1.34
CA ASP A 50 3.85 7.57 0.86
C ASP A 50 3.37 6.33 0.09
N LEU A 51 2.05 6.15 -0.14
CA LEU A 51 1.49 5.02 -0.88
C LEU A 51 1.32 5.31 -2.38
N GLU A 52 1.76 4.36 -3.19
CA GLU A 52 1.53 4.31 -4.63
C GLU A 52 0.70 3.05 -4.96
N ILE A 53 -0.51 3.22 -5.49
CA ILE A 53 -1.38 2.11 -5.90
C ILE A 53 -1.56 2.16 -7.41
N GLN A 54 -1.30 1.04 -8.09
CA GLN A 54 -1.44 0.91 -9.53
C GLN A 54 -2.22 -0.35 -9.88
N LEU A 55 -3.21 -0.20 -10.76
CA LEU A 55 -3.97 -1.31 -11.32
C LEU A 55 -3.47 -1.58 -12.73
N GLY A 56 -3.01 -2.81 -12.96
CA GLY A 56 -2.77 -3.35 -14.29
C GLY A 56 -3.99 -4.11 -14.80
N GLN A 57 -3.90 -4.69 -16.00
CA GLN A 57 -5.02 -5.44 -16.59
C GLN A 57 -5.47 -6.62 -15.71
N SER A 58 -4.53 -7.34 -15.09
CA SER A 58 -4.81 -8.50 -14.22
C SER A 58 -3.95 -8.48 -12.96
N SER A 59 -3.52 -7.29 -12.52
CA SER A 59 -2.63 -7.14 -11.37
C SER A 59 -2.92 -5.89 -10.54
N LEU A 60 -2.62 -5.99 -9.26
CA LEU A 60 -2.59 -4.88 -8.32
C LEU A 60 -1.15 -4.72 -7.82
N ARG A 61 -0.57 -3.53 -7.99
CA ARG A 61 0.74 -3.14 -7.44
C ARG A 61 0.53 -2.08 -6.37
N ILE A 62 1.12 -2.32 -5.20
CA ILE A 62 1.11 -1.42 -4.04
C ILE A 62 2.57 -1.18 -3.66
N GLY A 63 3.03 0.06 -3.78
CA GLY A 63 4.38 0.49 -3.44
C GLY A 63 4.37 1.61 -2.41
N GLY A 64 5.52 1.85 -1.81
CA GLY A 64 5.70 2.97 -0.89
C GLY A 64 6.97 2.87 -0.07
N CYS A 65 7.01 3.61 1.04
CA CYS A 65 8.13 3.61 1.98
C CYS A 65 7.63 3.66 3.43
N ARG A 66 8.11 2.74 4.29
CA ARG A 66 7.94 2.88 5.74
C ARG A 66 9.12 3.62 6.32
N ARG A 67 8.86 4.74 6.99
CA ARG A 67 9.88 5.60 7.59
C ARG A 67 9.79 5.55 9.10
N ASP A 68 10.94 5.62 9.77
CA ASP A 68 10.98 5.90 11.20
C ASP A 68 10.79 7.41 11.41
N THR A 69 9.65 7.79 11.97
CA THR A 69 9.33 9.18 12.31
C THR A 69 9.52 9.47 13.80
N PHE A 70 9.86 8.46 14.59
CA PHE A 70 9.98 8.57 16.04
C PHE A 70 11.41 8.88 16.48
N TYR A 71 12.41 8.40 15.74
CA TYR A 71 13.81 8.67 16.04
C TYR A 71 14.12 10.18 16.08
N LYS A 72 14.90 10.60 17.08
CA LYS A 72 15.35 11.97 17.29
C LYS A 72 16.84 12.00 17.58
N GLU A 73 17.48 13.14 17.32
CA GLU A 73 18.87 13.35 17.69
C GLU A 73 19.09 13.11 19.19
N GLY A 74 20.19 12.42 19.52
CA GLY A 74 20.51 12.03 20.90
C GLY A 74 19.88 10.72 21.37
N PHE A 75 19.05 10.04 20.56
CA PHE A 75 18.53 8.72 20.91
C PHE A 75 19.55 7.63 20.57
N SER A 76 19.68 6.64 21.45
CA SER A 76 20.34 5.36 21.16
C SER A 76 19.30 4.24 21.19
N TYR A 77 19.43 3.26 20.29
CA TYR A 77 18.56 2.09 20.27
C TYR A 77 19.20 0.94 21.06
N HIS A 78 18.39 0.20 21.82
CA HIS A 78 18.80 -1.08 22.39
C HIS A 78 18.52 -2.24 21.41
N GLN A 79 17.39 -2.18 20.71
CA GLN A 79 16.92 -3.21 19.78
C GLN A 79 16.04 -2.58 18.68
N MET A 80 16.17 -3.06 17.45
CA MET A 80 15.35 -2.64 16.31
C MET A 80 14.96 -3.87 15.47
N GLU A 81 13.67 -4.17 15.43
CA GLU A 81 13.11 -5.28 14.63
C GLU A 81 12.17 -4.77 13.52
N ILE A 82 11.70 -3.53 13.67
CA ILE A 82 10.79 -2.86 12.75
C ILE A 82 11.57 -2.52 11.47
N THR A 83 11.22 -3.16 10.35
CA THR A 83 11.83 -2.84 9.06
C THR A 83 11.36 -1.47 8.56
N TYR A 84 12.29 -0.55 8.33
CA TYR A 84 12.03 0.74 7.68
C TYR A 84 12.69 0.74 6.31
N SER A 85 11.88 0.61 5.26
CA SER A 85 12.39 0.44 3.90
C SER A 85 11.32 0.82 2.89
N ARG A 86 11.76 0.99 1.63
CA ARG A 86 10.85 0.96 0.49
C ARG A 86 10.24 -0.44 0.38
N PHE A 87 8.99 -0.51 -0.05
CA PHE A 87 8.32 -1.77 -0.36
C PHE A 87 7.65 -1.70 -1.73
N GLU A 88 7.43 -2.89 -2.28
CA GLU A 88 6.58 -3.13 -3.44
C GLU A 88 5.93 -4.50 -3.29
N LYS A 89 4.60 -4.53 -3.42
CA LYS A 89 3.82 -5.75 -3.42
C LYS A 89 2.96 -5.80 -4.68
N THR A 90 3.12 -6.89 -5.43
CA THR A 90 2.35 -7.13 -6.65
C THR A 90 1.57 -8.43 -6.49
N ILE A 91 0.27 -8.37 -6.77
CA ILE A 91 -0.64 -9.52 -6.73
C ILE A 91 -1.22 -9.70 -8.13
N GLN A 92 -1.16 -10.93 -8.64
CA GLN A 92 -1.73 -11.32 -9.94
C GLN A 92 -3.09 -11.97 -9.74
N PHE A 93 -4.01 -11.72 -10.66
CA PHE A 93 -5.37 -12.25 -10.62
C PHE A 93 -5.67 -13.05 -11.90
N PRO A 94 -6.49 -14.11 -11.81
CA PRO A 94 -6.87 -14.93 -12.96
C PRO A 94 -7.97 -14.29 -13.83
N CYS A 95 -8.24 -13.00 -13.66
CA CYS A 95 -9.24 -12.25 -14.41
C CYS A 95 -8.71 -10.85 -14.75
N ARG A 96 -9.34 -10.25 -15.76
CA ARG A 96 -9.14 -8.84 -16.04
C ARG A 96 -9.86 -8.01 -14.97
N ILE A 97 -9.12 -7.11 -14.33
CA ILE A 97 -9.66 -6.13 -13.41
C ILE A 97 -10.31 -5.02 -14.25
N GLU A 98 -11.59 -4.77 -14.03
CA GLU A 98 -12.30 -3.68 -14.70
C GLU A 98 -12.23 -2.38 -13.90
N GLU A 99 -12.30 -2.50 -12.58
CA GLU A 99 -12.35 -1.37 -11.66
C GLU A 99 -11.71 -1.77 -10.33
N GLY A 100 -11.01 -0.84 -9.71
CA GLY A 100 -10.57 -0.99 -8.32
C GLY A 100 -10.94 0.24 -7.52
N SER A 101 -11.38 0.02 -6.29
CA SER A 101 -11.70 1.09 -5.35
C SER A 101 -11.02 0.82 -4.03
N LEU A 102 -10.62 1.89 -3.36
CA LEU A 102 -10.18 1.79 -1.99
C LEU A 102 -11.42 1.56 -1.12
N ALA A 103 -11.53 0.38 -0.52
CA ALA A 103 -12.51 0.18 0.54
C ALA A 103 -12.06 1.11 1.67
N HIS A 104 -12.93 2.05 2.02
CA HIS A 104 -12.62 3.16 2.90
C HIS A 104 -11.68 2.82 4.08
N ASP A 105 -10.74 3.72 4.27
CA ASP A 105 -9.80 3.88 5.38
C ASP A 105 -8.75 2.78 5.56
N TYR A 106 -7.52 3.26 5.43
CA TYR A 106 -6.36 2.70 6.08
C TYR A 106 -6.64 2.63 7.60
N HIS A 107 -7.19 1.52 8.06
CA HIS A 107 -7.64 1.34 9.44
C HIS A 107 -6.70 0.37 10.14
N ASP A 108 -6.23 0.74 11.33
CA ASP A 108 -5.32 -0.06 12.16
C ASP A 108 -4.07 -0.56 11.43
N GLY A 109 -3.58 0.20 10.45
CA GLY A 109 -2.41 -0.16 9.65
C GLY A 109 -2.71 -1.10 8.47
N PHE A 110 -3.97 -1.43 8.21
CA PHE A 110 -4.36 -2.24 7.05
C PHE A 110 -4.88 -1.38 5.90
N LEU A 111 -4.37 -1.65 4.70
CA LEU A 111 -4.95 -1.16 3.46
C LEU A 111 -5.91 -2.20 2.89
N ILE A 112 -7.15 -1.81 2.57
CA ILE A 112 -8.14 -2.70 1.96
C ILE A 112 -8.51 -2.19 0.57
N VAL A 113 -8.28 -3.02 -0.45
CA VAL A 113 -8.56 -2.71 -1.85
C VAL A 113 -9.62 -3.67 -2.38
N ASN A 114 -10.71 -3.11 -2.89
CA ASN A 114 -11.75 -3.87 -3.59
C ASN A 114 -11.49 -3.84 -5.09
N LEU A 115 -11.47 -5.00 -5.72
CA LEU A 115 -11.25 -5.16 -7.15
C LEU A 115 -12.47 -5.84 -7.78
N ARG A 116 -13.01 -5.27 -8.84
CA ARG A 116 -14.09 -5.87 -9.63
C ARG A 116 -13.54 -6.57 -10.86
N CYS A 117 -13.99 -7.80 -11.07
CA CYS A 117 -13.80 -8.55 -12.31
C CYS A 117 -15.21 -8.98 -12.76
N LYS A 118 -15.64 -8.60 -13.96
CA LYS A 118 -16.82 -9.23 -14.58
C LYS A 118 -16.46 -10.59 -15.15
#